data_AF-A0A480AMM9-F1
#
_entry.id   AF-A0A480AMM9-F1
#
_cell.length_a   1.000
_cell.length_b   1.000
_cell.length_c   1.000
_cell.angle_alpha   90.00
_cell.angle_beta   90.00
_cell.angle_gamma   90.00
#
_symmetry.space_group_name_H-M   'P 1'
#
loop_
_entity.id
_entity.type
_entity.pdbx_description
1 polymer ?
#
loop_
_entity_poly.entity_id
_entity_poly.type
_entity_poly.pdbx_seq_one_letter_code
_entity_poly.pdbx_strand_id
1 'polypeptide(L)'
;MDINATGKTVGLDVALNSFYTNSQGDKIDNPRYLRKSEKSLKRLQKRVSRKKKGSNNRQKAINRLGRKHLQVSRQRQDFAIKTALCVVKSNDLVAFEKLQVRNMVKNSKLAKSISDAGWSVDFGFTILDFGLTPPSSVELGDFRLAILD
;
A
#
# COMPACT_ATOMS: atom_id res chain seq x y z
N MET A 1 -33.76 10.28 4.01
CA MET A 1 -33.32 8.88 3.91
C MET A 1 -32.50 8.63 5.14
N ASP A 2 -32.99 7.83 6.06
CA ASP A 2 -32.25 7.51 7.28
C ASP A 2 -31.11 6.55 6.91
N ILE A 3 -29.89 7.03 7.08
CA ILE A 3 -28.67 6.21 7.01
C ILE A 3 -28.49 5.53 8.36
N ASN A 4 -29.18 4.41 8.56
CA ASN A 4 -28.98 3.59 9.75
C ASN A 4 -27.66 2.82 9.62
N ALA A 5 -26.79 2.94 10.63
CA ALA A 5 -25.53 2.20 10.69
C ALA A 5 -25.79 0.69 10.63
N THR A 6 -24.99 -0.01 9.82
CA THR A 6 -25.14 -1.47 9.63
C THR A 6 -24.70 -2.27 10.85
N GLY A 7 -23.94 -1.66 11.77
CA GLY A 7 -23.28 -2.30 12.91
C GLY A 7 -22.12 -3.22 12.52
N LYS A 8 -21.67 -3.19 11.27
CA LYS A 8 -20.62 -4.08 10.75
C LYS A 8 -19.25 -3.56 11.14
N THR A 9 -18.57 -4.35 11.97
CA THR A 9 -17.22 -4.06 12.45
C THR A 9 -16.24 -5.10 11.90
N VAL A 10 -15.08 -4.65 11.44
CA VAL A 10 -14.05 -5.55 10.90
C VAL A 10 -12.66 -5.21 11.44
N GLY A 11 -11.95 -6.24 11.89
CA GLY A 11 -10.52 -6.15 12.19
C GLY A 11 -9.70 -6.56 10.98
N LEU A 12 -8.67 -5.79 10.63
CA LEU A 12 -7.73 -6.12 9.56
C LEU A 12 -6.35 -6.45 10.14
N ASP A 13 -5.91 -7.68 9.93
CA ASP A 13 -4.53 -8.09 10.13
C ASP A 13 -3.75 -7.94 8.82
N VAL A 14 -2.61 -7.26 8.87
CA VAL A 14 -1.89 -6.80 7.69
C VAL A 14 -0.51 -7.50 7.64
N ALA A 15 -0.35 -8.52 6.79
CA ALA A 15 0.76 -9.50 6.89
C ALA A 15 1.56 -9.72 5.60
N LEU A 16 2.86 -10.06 5.62
CA LEU A 16 3.72 -9.92 4.42
C LEU A 16 3.31 -10.80 3.23
N ASN A 17 2.55 -11.86 3.50
CA ASN A 17 2.08 -12.81 2.51
C ASN A 17 0.75 -12.41 1.88
N SER A 18 -0.21 -11.90 2.67
CA SER A 18 -1.53 -11.44 2.25
C SER A 18 -1.66 -9.94 2.48
N PHE A 19 -2.19 -9.19 1.52
CA PHE A 19 -2.36 -7.75 1.69
C PHE A 19 -3.11 -7.39 2.98
N TYR A 20 -4.19 -8.10 3.30
CA TYR A 20 -4.73 -8.20 4.66
C TYR A 20 -5.52 -9.50 4.83
N THR A 21 -5.78 -9.88 6.09
CA THR A 21 -6.76 -10.89 6.51
C THR A 21 -7.81 -10.19 7.38
N ASN A 22 -9.10 -10.37 7.09
CA ASN A 22 -10.16 -9.82 7.94
C ASN A 22 -10.44 -10.74 9.14
N SER A 23 -11.16 -10.21 10.14
CA SER A 23 -11.60 -10.99 11.31
C SER A 23 -12.56 -12.13 10.98
N GLN A 24 -13.12 -12.18 9.76
CA GLN A 24 -13.97 -13.26 9.25
C GLN A 24 -13.17 -14.39 8.57
N GLY A 25 -11.85 -14.22 8.41
CA GLY A 25 -10.94 -15.20 7.81
C GLY A 25 -10.69 -15.01 6.31
N ASP A 26 -11.35 -14.06 5.64
CA ASP A 26 -11.09 -13.72 4.24
C ASP A 26 -9.74 -13.05 4.08
N LYS A 27 -9.02 -13.44 3.03
CA LYS A 27 -7.68 -12.94 2.73
C LYS A 27 -7.67 -12.26 1.37
N ILE A 28 -7.12 -11.06 1.34
CA ILE A 28 -6.75 -10.41 0.09
C ILE A 28 -5.28 -10.68 -0.18
N ASP A 29 -4.97 -11.26 -1.33
CA ASP A 29 -3.59 -11.54 -1.71
C ASP A 29 -2.81 -10.26 -2.03
N ASN A 30 -1.51 -10.29 -1.70
CA ASN A 30 -0.60 -9.24 -2.15
C ASN A 30 -0.22 -9.48 -3.63
N PRO A 31 -0.56 -8.57 -4.57
CA PRO A 31 -0.30 -8.75 -5.99
C PRO A 31 1.20 -8.71 -6.35
N ARG A 32 2.07 -8.26 -5.43
CA ARG A 32 3.54 -8.26 -5.55
C ARG A 32 4.06 -7.56 -6.80
N TYR A 33 3.51 -6.37 -7.09
CA TYR A 33 3.82 -5.61 -8.32
C TYR A 33 5.31 -5.26 -8.46
N LEU A 34 6.00 -4.97 -7.34
CA LEU A 34 7.43 -4.65 -7.37
C LEU A 34 8.24 -5.88 -7.76
N ARG A 35 7.96 -7.04 -7.17
CA ARG A 35 8.64 -8.30 -7.52
C ARG A 35 8.40 -8.70 -8.97
N LYS A 36 7.15 -8.63 -9.44
CA LYS A 36 6.81 -8.91 -10.85
C LYS A 36 7.57 -8.00 -11.82
N SER A 37 7.79 -6.74 -11.45
CA SER A 37 8.49 -5.77 -12.29
C SER A 37 10.02 -5.78 -12.17
N GLU A 38 10.59 -6.50 -11.19
CA GLU A 38 12.01 -6.45 -10.84
C GLU A 38 12.92 -6.77 -12.03
N LYS A 39 12.65 -7.85 -12.77
CA LYS A 39 13.44 -8.25 -13.94
C LYS A 39 13.49 -7.14 -14.99
N SER A 40 12.37 -6.45 -15.21
CA SER A 40 12.29 -5.35 -16.18
C SER A 40 13.04 -4.10 -15.70
N LEU A 41 12.93 -3.76 -14.42
CA LEU A 41 13.62 -2.64 -13.79
C LEU A 41 15.14 -2.83 -13.83
N LYS A 42 15.63 -4.02 -13.46
CA LYS A 42 17.07 -4.36 -13.56
C LYS A 42 17.59 -4.22 -14.99
N ARG A 43 16.83 -4.68 -16.00
CA ARG A 43 17.20 -4.53 -17.41
C ARG A 43 17.25 -3.06 -17.85
N LEU A 44 16.38 -2.20 -17.32
CA LEU A 44 16.38 -0.76 -17.62
C LEU A 44 17.54 -0.05 -16.91
N GLN A 45 17.79 -0.36 -15.64
CA GLN A 45 18.94 0.15 -14.89
C GLN A 45 20.27 -0.20 -15.56
N LYS A 46 20.45 -1.47 -15.99
CA LYS A 46 21.65 -1.90 -16.74
C LYS A 46 21.82 -1.13 -18.05
N ARG A 47 20.71 -0.84 -18.75
CA ARG A 47 20.73 -0.02 -19.98
C ARG A 47 21.11 1.43 -19.72
N VAL A 48 20.71 2.02 -18.60
CA VAL A 48 21.14 3.37 -18.20
C VAL A 48 22.62 3.39 -17.85
N SER A 49 23.10 2.41 -17.07
CA SER A 49 24.50 2.31 -16.64
C SER A 49 25.47 2.16 -17.81
N ARG A 50 25.11 1.36 -18.82
CA ARG A 50 25.94 1.14 -20.02
C ARG A 50 26.04 2.33 -20.97
N LYS A 51 25.25 3.39 -20.79
CA LYS A 51 25.23 4.54 -21.71
C LYS A 51 26.12 5.68 -21.19
N LYS A 52 26.82 6.34 -22.12
CA LYS A 52 27.69 7.49 -21.81
C LYS A 52 26.93 8.55 -21.01
N LYS A 53 27.50 8.97 -19.88
CA LYS A 53 26.98 10.07 -19.06
C LYS A 53 26.85 11.34 -19.91
N GLY A 54 25.79 12.11 -19.71
CA GLY A 54 25.49 13.31 -20.51
C GLY A 54 24.95 13.08 -21.92
N SER A 55 24.97 11.86 -22.46
CA SER A 55 24.44 11.61 -23.81
C SER A 55 22.91 11.65 -23.88
N ASN A 56 22.36 12.15 -25.00
CA ASN A 56 20.92 12.12 -25.30
C ASN A 56 20.33 10.70 -25.20
N ASN A 57 21.12 9.70 -25.60
CA ASN A 57 20.73 8.30 -25.49
C ASN A 57 20.57 7.83 -24.04
N ARG A 58 21.41 8.32 -23.13
CA ARG A 58 21.28 8.04 -21.69
C ARG A 58 20.03 8.71 -21.13
N GLN A 59 19.74 9.96 -21.52
CA GLN A 59 18.53 10.65 -21.08
C GLN A 59 17.26 9.90 -21.49
N LYS A 60 17.19 9.43 -22.75
CA LYS A 60 16.09 8.56 -23.22
C LYS A 60 15.95 7.28 -22.39
N ALA A 61 17.05 6.67 -21.95
CA ALA A 61 17.03 5.47 -21.11
C ALA A 61 16.56 5.76 -19.68
N ILE A 62 16.98 6.89 -19.09
CA ILE A 62 16.54 7.34 -17.77
C ILE A 62 15.02 7.58 -17.79
N ASN A 63 14.50 8.26 -18.82
CA ASN A 63 13.07 8.51 -18.95
C ASN A 63 12.28 7.18 -19.02
N ARG A 64 12.78 6.18 -19.74
CA ARG A 64 12.15 4.84 -19.79
C ARG A 64 12.18 4.14 -18.42
N LEU A 65 13.29 4.25 -17.69
CA LEU A 65 13.40 3.72 -16.33
C LEU A 65 12.41 4.41 -15.38
N GLY A 66 12.35 5.75 -15.41
CA GLY A 66 11.42 6.55 -14.61
C GLY A 66 9.96 6.22 -14.87
N ARG A 67 9.56 6.10 -16.16
CA ARG A 67 8.21 5.66 -16.54
C ARG A 67 7.86 4.29 -15.96
N LYS A 68 8.80 3.35 -15.94
CA LYS A 68 8.56 2.02 -15.37
C LYS A 68 8.41 2.07 -13.84
N HIS A 69 9.23 2.86 -13.15
CA HIS A 69 9.05 3.09 -11.70
C HIS A 69 7.69 3.73 -11.39
N LEU A 70 7.30 4.76 -12.16
CA LEU A 70 6.00 5.41 -12.00
C LEU A 70 4.83 4.43 -12.21
N GLN A 71 4.92 3.57 -13.22
CA GLN A 71 3.91 2.54 -13.46
C GLN A 71 3.74 1.61 -12.25
N VAL A 72 4.85 1.11 -11.70
CA VAL A 72 4.82 0.21 -10.52
C VAL A 72 4.25 0.93 -9.30
N SER A 73 4.62 2.20 -9.09
CA SER A 73 4.08 3.02 -8.00
C SER A 73 2.57 3.18 -8.12
N ARG A 74 2.09 3.54 -9.31
CA ARG A 74 0.65 3.72 -9.58
C ARG A 74 -0.14 2.42 -9.40
N GLN A 75 0.40 1.28 -9.84
CA GLN A 75 -0.25 -0.02 -9.64
C GLN A 75 -0.41 -0.37 -8.16
N ARG A 76 0.62 -0.10 -7.35
CA ARG A 76 0.58 -0.32 -5.89
C ARG A 76 -0.45 0.58 -5.22
N GLN A 77 -0.44 1.86 -5.58
CA GLN A 77 -1.37 2.85 -5.04
C GLN A 77 -2.83 2.56 -5.43
N ASP A 78 -3.09 2.27 -6.72
CA ASP A 78 -4.43 1.94 -7.21
C ASP A 78 -5.01 0.71 -6.53
N PHE A 79 -4.19 -0.32 -6.32
CA PHE A 79 -4.60 -1.51 -5.57
C PHE A 79 -4.94 -1.16 -4.11
N ALA A 80 -4.06 -0.44 -3.42
CA ALA A 80 -4.31 -0.02 -2.03
C ALA A 80 -5.60 0.81 -1.91
N ILE A 81 -5.82 1.76 -2.82
CA ILE A 81 -7.03 2.61 -2.82
C ILE A 81 -8.29 1.79 -3.04
N LYS A 82 -8.32 0.94 -4.07
CA LYS A 82 -9.50 0.11 -4.38
C LYS A 82 -9.84 -0.82 -3.23
N THR A 83 -8.81 -1.42 -2.64
CA THR A 83 -8.96 -2.33 -1.51
C THR A 83 -9.46 -1.59 -0.27
N ALA A 84 -8.91 -0.41 0.03
CA ALA A 84 -9.37 0.42 1.16
C ALA A 84 -10.82 0.85 0.96
N LEU A 85 -11.17 1.32 -0.23
CA LEU A 85 -12.53 1.74 -0.57
C LEU A 85 -13.54 0.59 -0.47
N CYS A 86 -13.14 -0.64 -0.81
CA CYS A 86 -13.98 -1.82 -0.63
C CYS A 86 -14.27 -2.09 0.86
N VAL A 87 -13.26 -2.02 1.71
CA VAL A 87 -13.43 -2.18 3.17
C VAL A 87 -14.30 -1.06 3.73
N VAL A 88 -13.99 0.19 3.40
CA VAL A 88 -14.69 1.36 3.93
C VAL A 88 -16.17 1.36 3.54
N LYS A 89 -16.50 0.96 2.31
CA LYS A 89 -17.91 0.90 1.86
C LYS A 89 -18.71 -0.25 2.45
N SER A 90 -18.06 -1.27 3.02
CA SER A 90 -18.75 -2.49 3.47
C SER A 90 -18.87 -2.61 4.98
N ASN A 91 -18.25 -1.71 5.74
CA ASN A 91 -18.17 -1.74 7.19
C ASN A 91 -18.34 -0.33 7.76
N ASP A 92 -19.00 -0.21 8.91
CA ASP A 92 -19.17 1.06 9.61
C ASP A 92 -17.99 1.34 10.56
N LEU A 93 -17.22 0.30 10.92
CA LEU A 93 -16.04 0.41 11.78
C LEU A 93 -14.91 -0.49 11.30
N VAL A 94 -13.71 0.07 11.18
CA VAL A 94 -12.50 -0.67 10.79
C VAL A 94 -11.41 -0.48 11.84
N ALA A 95 -10.92 -1.58 12.40
CA ALA A 95 -9.77 -1.61 13.29
C ALA A 95 -8.56 -2.22 12.56
N PHE A 96 -7.39 -1.58 12.66
CA PHE A 96 -6.14 -2.08 12.06
C PHE A 96 -4.92 -1.71 12.91
N GLU A 97 -3.84 -2.47 12.78
CA GLU A 97 -2.60 -2.22 13.54
C GLU A 97 -1.82 -0.99 13.04
N LYS A 98 -1.26 -0.22 13.98
CA LYS A 98 -0.35 0.89 13.67
C LYS A 98 1.07 0.36 13.43
N LEU A 99 1.32 -0.21 12.26
CA LEU A 99 2.65 -0.72 11.92
C LEU A 99 3.67 0.41 11.75
N GLN A 100 4.75 0.37 12.54
CA GLN A 100 5.93 1.24 12.42
C GLN A 100 6.80 0.82 11.22
N VAL A 101 6.25 0.89 10.01
CA VAL A 101 6.89 0.35 8.79
C VAL A 101 8.26 0.97 8.52
N ARG A 102 8.48 2.24 8.87
CA ARG A 102 9.81 2.88 8.77
C ARG A 102 10.88 2.11 9.55
N ASN A 103 10.54 1.57 10.71
CA ASN A 103 11.46 0.75 11.51
C ASN A 103 11.57 -0.67 10.95
N MET A 104 10.48 -1.25 10.46
CA MET A 104 10.49 -2.60 9.88
C MET A 104 11.35 -2.68 8.61
N VAL A 105 11.35 -1.62 7.79
CA VAL A 105 12.17 -1.54 6.55
C VAL A 105 13.68 -1.42 6.84
N LYS A 106 14.09 -1.09 8.08
CA LYS A 106 15.52 -1.12 8.46
C LYS A 106 16.10 -2.53 8.40
N ASN A 107 15.29 -3.57 8.55
CA ASN A 107 15.73 -4.95 8.34
C ASN A 107 15.85 -5.24 6.85
N SER A 108 17.09 -5.23 6.34
CA SER A 108 17.40 -5.40 4.90
C SER A 108 16.86 -6.71 4.29
N LYS A 109 16.70 -7.77 5.09
CA LYS A 109 16.14 -9.06 4.62
C LYS A 109 14.65 -8.97 4.31
N LEU A 110 13.90 -8.18 5.08
CA LEU A 110 12.44 -8.04 4.97
C LEU A 110 12.02 -6.76 4.25
N ALA A 111 12.91 -5.78 4.15
CA ALA A 111 12.66 -4.46 3.55
C ALA A 111 11.96 -4.53 2.20
N LYS A 112 12.39 -5.46 1.32
CA LYS A 112 11.77 -5.62 0.00
C LYS A 112 10.33 -6.13 0.09
N SER A 113 10.07 -7.12 0.94
CA SER A 113 8.73 -7.69 1.13
C SER A 113 7.79 -6.66 1.76
N ILE A 114 8.27 -5.93 2.76
CA ILE A 114 7.52 -4.86 3.44
C ILE A 114 7.21 -3.73 2.45
N SER A 115 8.20 -3.32 1.64
CA SER A 115 8.00 -2.27 0.64
C SER A 115 7.02 -2.70 -0.45
N ASP A 116 7.04 -3.96 -0.89
CA ASP A 116 6.12 -4.48 -1.89
C ASP A 116 4.67 -4.54 -1.37
N ALA A 117 4.50 -4.83 -0.07
CA ALA A 117 3.19 -4.94 0.56
C ALA A 117 2.46 -3.59 0.73
N GLY A 118 3.18 -2.47 0.85
CA GLY A 118 2.60 -1.13 0.64
C GLY A 118 1.64 -0.59 1.72
N TRP A 119 1.54 -1.24 2.87
CA TRP A 119 0.51 -0.94 3.88
C TRP A 119 0.59 0.44 4.53
N SER A 120 1.80 0.94 4.80
CA SER A 120 1.97 2.09 5.72
C SER A 120 1.70 3.45 5.10
N VAL A 121 1.91 3.60 3.80
CA VAL A 121 1.91 4.93 3.17
C VAL A 121 0.64 5.11 2.37
N ASP A 122 0.24 4.09 1.61
CA ASP A 122 -0.91 4.22 0.72
C ASP A 122 -2.17 3.71 1.43
N PHE A 123 -2.20 2.49 1.98
CA PHE A 123 -3.43 1.89 2.52
C PHE A 123 -3.96 2.58 3.79
N GLY A 124 -3.13 2.73 4.83
CA GLY A 124 -3.56 3.35 6.10
C GLY A 124 -3.89 4.84 5.96
N PHE A 125 -3.16 5.57 5.11
CA PHE A 125 -3.49 6.97 4.79
C PHE A 125 -4.83 7.05 4.05
N THR A 126 -5.06 6.15 3.09
CA THR A 126 -6.29 6.13 2.30
C THR A 126 -7.53 5.79 3.14
N ILE A 127 -7.45 4.84 4.08
CA ILE A 127 -8.57 4.54 4.99
C ILE A 127 -8.91 5.77 5.84
N LEU A 128 -7.90 6.48 6.34
CA LEU A 128 -8.09 7.65 7.18
C LEU A 128 -8.60 8.87 6.40
N ASP A 129 -8.19 9.04 5.14
CA ASP A 129 -8.59 10.16 4.28
C ASP A 129 -10.00 10.00 3.69
N PHE A 130 -10.44 8.76 3.39
CA PHE A 130 -11.79 8.52 2.85
C PHE A 130 -12.89 8.53 3.94
N GLY A 131 -12.54 8.36 5.22
CA GLY A 131 -13.46 8.52 6.34
C GLY A 131 -13.57 9.98 6.78
N LEU A 132 -14.10 10.85 5.92
CA LEU A 132 -14.20 12.31 6.14
C LEU A 132 -15.11 12.71 7.33
N THR A 133 -14.64 12.50 8.55
CA THR A 133 -14.53 13.52 9.59
C THR A 133 -13.26 13.24 10.39
N PRO A 134 -12.52 14.25 10.87
CA PRO A 134 -11.27 14.02 11.59
C PRO A 134 -11.60 13.21 12.84
N PRO A 135 -11.15 11.95 12.98
CA PRO A 135 -11.47 11.24 14.18
C PRO A 135 -10.71 11.95 15.30
N SER A 136 -11.42 12.29 16.35
CA SER A 136 -10.94 11.99 17.69
C SER A 136 -10.29 10.61 17.63
N SER A 137 -8.99 10.59 17.34
CA SER A 137 -8.24 9.38 17.05
C SER A 137 -8.12 8.69 18.40
N VAL A 138 -9.01 7.74 18.68
CA VAL A 138 -8.94 7.00 19.94
C VAL A 138 -7.82 5.98 19.77
N GLU A 139 -6.61 6.34 20.22
CA GLU A 139 -5.51 5.38 20.33
C GLU A 139 -5.84 4.39 21.46
N LEU A 140 -6.24 3.18 21.09
CA LEU A 140 -6.38 2.03 21.99
C LEU A 140 -5.10 1.20 21.89
N GLY A 141 -4.04 1.65 22.56
CA GLY A 141 -2.73 0.97 22.52
C GLY A 141 -2.09 0.99 21.13
N ASP A 142 -1.74 -0.18 20.59
CA ASP A 142 -1.07 -0.34 19.28
C ASP A 142 -2.04 -0.36 18.07
N PHE A 143 -3.35 -0.26 18.31
CA PHE A 143 -4.37 -0.30 17.27
C PHE A 143 -4.87 1.09 16.88
N ARG A 144 -5.21 1.25 15.60
CA ARG A 144 -5.91 2.40 15.03
C ARG A 144 -7.34 2.01 14.70
N LEU A 145 -8.27 2.86 15.13
CA LEU A 145 -9.69 2.73 14.85
C LEU A 145 -10.12 3.82 13.87
N ALA A 146 -10.79 3.43 12.79
CA ALA A 146 -11.45 4.33 11.85
C ALA A 146 -12.96 4.10 11.95
N ILE A 147 -13.67 5.11 12.44
CA ILE A 147 -15.14 5.18 12.43
C ILE A 147 -15.53 5.74 11.06
N LEU A 148 -16.48 5.08 10.39
CA LEU A 148 -16.93 5.41 9.05
C LEU A 148 -18.41 5.82 9.12
N ASP A 149 -18.70 7.04 8.69
CA ASP A 149 -20.03 7.67 8.74
C ASP A 149 -20.93 7.27 7.55
#